data_AF-W5WN04-F1
#
_entry.id   AF-W5WN04-F1
#
_cell.length_a   1.000
_cell.length_b   1.000
_cell.length_c   1.000
_cell.angle_alpha   90.00
_cell.angle_beta   90.00
_cell.angle_gamma   90.00
#
_symmetry.space_group_name_H-M   'P 1'
#
loop_
_entity.id
_entity.type
_entity.pdbx_description
1 polymer ?
#
loop_
_entity_poly.entity_id
_entity_poly.type
_entity_poly.pdbx_seq_one_letter_code
_entity_poly.pdbx_strand_id
1 'polypeptide(L)'
;MGAGVGFEGAADVTATKFNFDAIESCRTAMNGQAGQFGGLSDGFQAGGSTSADVFGKLDASAGIAGAVDGLNGTVHGELNAAEELLRKVERALDSIETNIHQTEEANAKGLTPA
;
A
#
# COMPACT_ATOMS: atom_id res chain seq x y z
N MET A 1 -49.29 -33.54 -3.65
CA MET A 1 -49.46 -32.85 -2.35
C MET A 1 -48.25 -33.19 -1.48
N GLY A 2 -47.56 -32.17 -0.94
CA GLY A 2 -46.33 -32.25 -0.13
C GLY A 2 -45.06 -32.00 -0.95
N ALA A 3 -44.69 -30.75 -1.28
CA ALA A 3 -43.86 -29.82 -0.46
C ALA A 3 -42.50 -30.48 -0.13
N GLY A 4 -41.38 -30.13 -0.77
CA GLY A 4 -40.86 -28.77 -0.85
C GLY A 4 -39.95 -28.52 0.35
N VAL A 5 -38.83 -29.24 0.44
CA VAL A 5 -37.71 -28.89 1.33
C VAL A 5 -36.51 -28.63 0.43
N GLY A 6 -36.43 -27.37 0.00
CA GLY A 6 -35.21 -26.83 -0.58
C GLY A 6 -34.10 -26.97 0.44
N PHE A 7 -32.99 -27.53 0.00
CA PHE A 7 -31.76 -27.62 0.73
C PHE A 7 -31.21 -26.19 0.90
N GLU A 8 -31.70 -25.49 1.92
CA GLU A 8 -31.25 -24.16 2.36
C GLU A 8 -29.92 -24.30 3.13
N GLY A 9 -28.99 -25.08 2.57
CA GLY A 9 -27.62 -25.30 3.07
C GLY A 9 -26.55 -24.72 2.14
N ALA A 10 -26.96 -24.08 1.03
CA ALA A 10 -26.04 -23.49 0.05
C ALA A 10 -25.94 -21.95 0.15
N ALA A 11 -26.79 -21.31 0.96
CA ALA A 11 -26.84 -19.84 1.06
C ALA A 11 -25.86 -19.24 2.07
N ASP A 12 -25.26 -20.07 2.95
CA ASP A 12 -24.31 -19.59 3.97
C ASP A 12 -22.85 -19.58 3.46
N VAL A 13 -22.50 -20.44 2.49
CA VAL A 13 -21.16 -20.48 1.88
C VAL A 13 -20.91 -19.30 0.92
N THR A 14 -21.94 -18.50 0.62
CA THR A 14 -21.84 -17.30 -0.23
C THR A 14 -21.49 -16.01 0.52
N ALA A 15 -21.40 -16.03 1.86
CA ALA A 15 -21.14 -14.83 2.66
C ALA A 15 -19.71 -14.28 2.59
N THR A 16 -18.75 -15.03 2.05
CA THR A 16 -17.34 -14.60 1.94
C THR A 16 -16.73 -15.03 0.61
N LYS A 17 -17.35 -14.65 -0.51
CA LYS A 17 -16.70 -14.74 -1.82
C LYS A 17 -15.65 -13.64 -1.98
N PHE A 18 -14.61 -13.69 -1.14
CA PHE A 18 -13.47 -12.81 -1.28
C PHE A 18 -12.72 -13.16 -2.56
N ASN A 19 -12.49 -12.14 -3.38
CA ASN A 19 -11.66 -12.27 -4.56
C ASN A 19 -10.20 -12.15 -4.11
N PHE A 20 -9.63 -13.25 -3.62
CA PHE A 20 -8.24 -13.33 -3.18
C PHE A 20 -7.26 -12.89 -4.29
N ASP A 21 -7.54 -13.24 -5.54
CA ASP A 21 -6.75 -12.77 -6.68
C ASP A 21 -6.76 -11.23 -6.79
N ALA A 22 -7.89 -10.58 -6.50
CA ALA A 22 -7.97 -9.13 -6.46
C ALA A 22 -7.22 -8.52 -5.26
N ILE A 23 -7.26 -9.18 -4.09
CA ILE A 23 -6.51 -8.74 -2.90
C ILE A 23 -5.01 -8.83 -3.17
N GLU A 24 -4.54 -9.94 -3.73
CA GLU A 24 -3.14 -10.17 -4.07
C GLU A 24 -2.65 -9.23 -5.18
N SER A 25 -3.50 -8.98 -6.19
CA SER A 25 -3.23 -7.99 -7.23
C SER A 25 -3.12 -6.58 -6.66
N CYS A 26 -4.02 -6.19 -5.74
CA CYS A 26 -3.92 -4.92 -5.02
C CYS A 26 -2.63 -4.85 -4.18
N ARG A 27 -2.29 -5.90 -3.44
CA ARG A 27 -1.05 -5.96 -2.64
C ARG A 27 0.19 -5.76 -3.50
N THR A 28 0.28 -6.49 -4.61
CA THR A 28 1.38 -6.39 -5.58
C THR A 28 1.47 -4.99 -6.18
N ALA A 29 0.34 -4.39 -6.56
CA ALA A 29 0.30 -3.03 -7.10
C ALA A 29 0.75 -1.98 -6.06
N MET A 30 0.32 -2.11 -4.81
CA MET A 30 0.73 -1.20 -3.72
C MET A 30 2.23 -1.32 -3.43
N ASN A 31 2.79 -2.53 -3.42
CA ASN A 31 4.22 -2.75 -3.22
C ASN A 31 5.05 -2.14 -4.37
N GLY A 32 4.64 -2.37 -5.62
CA GLY A 32 5.29 -1.78 -6.79
C GLY A 32 5.23 -0.25 -6.80
N GLN A 33 4.11 0.33 -6.36
CA GLN A 33 3.99 1.78 -6.25
C GLN A 33 4.85 2.33 -5.09
N ALA A 34 4.89 1.65 -3.95
CA ALA A 34 5.75 2.04 -2.82
C ALA A 34 7.23 2.06 -3.22
N GLY A 35 7.69 1.04 -3.97
CA GLY A 35 9.05 1.01 -4.50
C GLY A 35 9.38 2.17 -5.44
N GLN A 36 8.42 2.61 -6.26
CA GLN A 36 8.60 3.79 -7.12
C GLN A 36 8.72 5.08 -6.31
N PHE A 37 7.90 5.25 -5.26
CA PHE A 37 7.99 6.42 -4.37
C PHE A 37 9.33 6.45 -3.62
N GLY A 38 9.80 5.31 -3.11
CA GLY A 38 11.11 5.22 -2.47
C GLY A 38 12.26 5.53 -3.44
N GLY A 39 12.21 5.01 -4.66
CA GLY A 39 13.23 5.29 -5.68
C GLY A 39 13.24 6.76 -6.13
N LEU A 40 12.08 7.38 -6.30
CA LEU A 40 11.96 8.81 -6.60
C LEU A 40 12.48 9.65 -5.43
N SER A 41 12.11 9.29 -4.20
CA SER A 41 12.51 9.97 -2.96
C SER A 41 14.03 10.02 -2.81
N ASP A 42 14.71 8.90 -3.05
CA ASP A 42 16.18 8.81 -3.00
C ASP A 42 16.85 9.74 -4.04
N GLY A 43 16.24 9.89 -5.22
CA GLY A 43 16.71 10.81 -6.26
C GLY A 43 16.75 12.28 -5.83
N PHE A 44 15.85 12.71 -4.94
CA PHE A 44 15.89 14.05 -4.36
C PHE A 44 17.03 14.19 -3.33
N GLN A 45 17.41 13.14 -2.58
CA GLN A 45 18.55 13.22 -1.66
C GLN A 45 19.93 13.04 -2.31
N ALA A 46 20.02 12.39 -3.47
CA ALA A 46 21.29 11.99 -4.10
C ALA A 46 22.23 13.15 -4.48
N GLY A 47 21.77 14.41 -4.47
CA GLY A 47 22.51 15.57 -4.98
C GLY A 47 23.31 16.41 -3.96
N GLY A 48 23.11 16.22 -2.65
CA GLY A 48 23.67 17.13 -1.63
C GLY A 48 23.09 18.56 -1.68
N SER A 49 23.70 19.51 -0.98
CA SER A 49 23.27 20.92 -0.99
C SER A 49 23.52 21.57 -2.35
N THR A 50 22.53 22.31 -2.85
CA THR A 50 22.59 23.03 -4.12
C THR A 50 23.64 24.15 -4.03
N SER A 51 24.59 24.18 -4.97
CA SER A 51 25.55 25.28 -5.04
C SER A 51 24.86 26.57 -5.53
N ALA A 52 25.11 27.67 -4.82
CA ALA A 52 24.66 29.01 -5.23
C ALA A 52 25.21 29.42 -6.60
N ASP A 53 26.38 28.89 -7.00
CA ASP A 53 27.03 29.22 -8.28
C ASP A 53 26.19 28.79 -9.50
N VAL A 54 25.30 27.81 -9.35
CA VAL A 54 24.36 27.37 -10.40
C VAL A 54 23.40 28.49 -10.80
N PHE A 55 23.09 29.41 -9.87
CA PHE A 55 22.23 30.57 -10.10
C PHE A 55 23.02 31.84 -10.47
N GLY A 56 24.35 31.72 -10.64
CA GLY A 56 25.24 32.83 -10.93
C GLY A 56 25.61 33.66 -9.69
N LYS A 57 26.20 34.84 -9.90
CA LYS A 57 26.83 35.66 -8.84
C LYS A 57 25.94 36.75 -8.25
N LEU A 58 24.61 36.60 -8.27
CA LEU A 58 23.74 37.57 -7.60
C LEU A 58 23.82 37.39 -6.07
N ASP A 59 23.65 38.49 -5.33
CA ASP A 59 23.60 38.47 -3.87
C ASP A 59 22.51 37.51 -3.34
N ALA A 60 21.42 37.35 -4.11
CA ALA A 60 20.31 36.46 -3.77
C ALA A 60 20.54 34.98 -4.14
N SER A 61 21.60 34.62 -4.88
CA SER A 61 21.83 33.26 -5.37
C SER A 61 21.92 32.22 -4.25
N ALA A 62 22.50 32.58 -3.10
CA ALA A 62 22.55 31.71 -1.93
C ALA A 62 21.15 31.47 -1.33
N GLY A 63 20.29 32.49 -1.34
CA GLY A 63 18.90 32.36 -0.88
C GLY A 63 18.08 31.46 -1.79
N ILE A 64 18.29 31.54 -3.12
CA ILE A 64 17.63 30.66 -4.09
C ILE A 64 18.11 29.21 -3.90
N ALA A 65 19.41 28.99 -3.75
CA ALA A 65 19.96 27.67 -3.46
C ALA A 65 19.37 27.05 -2.18
N GLY A 66 19.27 27.84 -1.10
CA GLY A 66 18.63 27.39 0.13
C GLY A 66 17.13 27.08 -0.04
N ALA A 67 16.41 27.85 -0.85
CA ALA A 67 15.01 27.57 -1.16
C ALA A 67 14.84 26.28 -1.99
N VAL A 68 15.75 26.01 -2.93
CA VAL A 68 15.77 24.76 -3.69
C VAL A 68 16.07 23.57 -2.78
N ASP A 69 17.05 23.70 -1.88
CA ASP A 69 17.34 22.67 -0.88
C ASP A 69 16.14 22.41 0.04
N GLY A 70 15.44 23.46 0.47
CA GLY A 70 14.22 23.35 1.28
C GLY A 70 13.08 22.65 0.54
N LEU A 71 12.88 22.98 -0.74
CA LEU A 71 11.90 22.30 -1.59
C LEU A 71 12.26 20.82 -1.77
N ASN A 72 13.52 20.55 -2.07
CA ASN A 72 14.06 19.20 -2.24
C ASN A 72 13.83 18.32 -1.01
N GLY A 73 14.13 18.85 0.19
CA GLY A 73 13.86 18.18 1.46
C GLY A 73 12.37 17.95 1.73
N THR A 74 11.51 18.91 1.38
CA THR A 74 10.05 18.78 1.53
C THR A 74 9.50 17.68 0.62
N VAL A 75 9.88 17.68 -0.65
CA VAL A 75 9.45 16.65 -1.62
C VAL A 75 9.92 15.27 -1.18
N HIS A 76 11.18 15.14 -0.75
CA HIS A 76 11.70 13.89 -0.20
C HIS A 76 10.85 13.38 0.98
N GLY A 77 10.51 14.25 1.94
CA GLY A 77 9.68 13.90 3.09
C GLY A 77 8.30 13.38 2.68
N GLU A 78 7.62 14.05 1.75
CA GLU A 78 6.30 13.65 1.26
C GLU A 78 6.34 12.31 0.50
N LEU A 79 7.37 12.08 -0.32
CA LEU A 79 7.53 10.81 -1.06
C LEU A 79 7.77 9.63 -0.10
N ASN A 80 8.59 9.82 0.95
CA ASN A 80 8.75 8.81 2.00
C ASN A 80 7.44 8.53 2.75
N ALA A 81 6.68 9.59 3.09
CA ALA A 81 5.39 9.42 3.76
C ALA A 81 4.39 8.64 2.89
N ALA A 82 4.38 8.91 1.58
CA ALA A 82 3.57 8.17 0.62
C ALA A 82 3.98 6.69 0.53
N GLU A 83 5.29 6.40 0.45
CA GLU A 83 5.82 5.04 0.48
C GLU A 83 5.40 4.29 1.76
N GLU A 84 5.52 4.92 2.92
CA GLU A 84 5.10 4.33 4.20
C GLU A 84 3.61 4.03 4.25
N LEU A 85 2.77 4.92 3.73
CA LEU A 85 1.32 4.73 3.65
C LEU A 85 0.97 3.52 2.77
N LEU A 86 1.61 3.41 1.60
CA LEU A 86 1.38 2.27 0.70
C LEU A 86 1.81 0.94 1.34
N ARG A 87 2.94 0.92 2.06
CA ARG A 87 3.34 -0.27 2.84
C ARG A 87 2.38 -0.60 3.98
N LYS A 88 1.72 0.40 4.59
CA LYS A 88 0.67 0.15 5.60
C LYS A 88 -0.55 -0.50 4.96
N VAL A 89 -0.94 -0.06 3.77
CA VAL A 89 -2.05 -0.67 3.00
C VAL A 89 -1.71 -2.11 2.64
N GLU A 90 -0.50 -2.38 2.15
CA GLU A 90 -0.02 -3.75 1.85
C GLU A 90 -0.17 -4.68 3.06
N ARG A 91 0.32 -4.26 4.24
CA ARG A 91 0.20 -5.03 5.49
C ARG A 91 -1.25 -5.22 5.95
N ALA A 92 -2.11 -4.22 5.72
CA ALA A 92 -3.52 -4.34 6.06
C ALA A 92 -4.22 -5.38 5.17
N LEU A 93 -3.90 -5.41 3.87
CA LEU A 93 -4.42 -6.41 2.93
C LEU A 93 -3.95 -7.83 3.31
N ASP A 94 -2.67 -7.99 3.65
CA ASP A 94 -2.09 -9.26 4.13
C ASP A 94 -2.78 -9.78 5.41
N SER A 95 -3.08 -8.87 6.34
CA SER A 95 -3.82 -9.21 7.55
C SER A 95 -5.28 -9.61 7.27
N ILE A 96 -5.93 -8.95 6.30
CA ILE A 96 -7.29 -9.32 5.88
C ILE A 96 -7.29 -10.73 5.28
N GLU A 97 -6.37 -11.01 4.36
CA GLU A 97 -6.22 -12.34 3.74
C GLU A 97 -6.00 -13.43 4.79
N THR A 98 -5.08 -13.20 5.74
CA THR A 98 -4.80 -14.11 6.85
C THR A 98 -6.05 -14.39 7.69
N ASN A 99 -6.81 -13.35 8.05
CA ASN A 99 -8.02 -13.50 8.87
C ASN A 99 -9.11 -14.28 8.13
N ILE A 100 -9.24 -14.07 6.82
CA ILE A 100 -10.20 -14.83 6.01
C ILE A 100 -9.80 -16.31 6.00
N HIS A 101 -8.54 -16.63 5.73
CA HIS A 101 -8.07 -18.03 5.75
C HIS A 101 -8.31 -18.71 7.10
N GLN A 102 -8.03 -18.03 8.20
CA GLN A 102 -8.28 -18.56 9.54
C GLN A 102 -9.78 -18.81 9.80
N THR A 103 -10.65 -17.90 9.31
CA THR A 103 -12.10 -18.04 9.45
C THR A 103 -12.62 -19.22 8.64
N GLU A 104 -12.18 -19.37 7.39
CA GLU A 104 -12.53 -20.50 6.53
C GLU A 104 -12.04 -21.84 7.11
N GLU A 105 -10.82 -21.89 7.65
CA GLU A 105 -10.29 -23.10 8.30
C GLU A 105 -11.07 -23.46 9.58
N ALA A 106 -11.45 -22.47 10.38
CA ALA A 106 -12.27 -22.67 11.58
C ALA A 106 -13.67 -23.20 11.21
N ASN A 107 -14.29 -22.63 10.17
CA ASN A 107 -15.59 -23.08 9.67
C ASN A 107 -15.52 -24.51 9.13
N ALA A 108 -14.48 -24.85 8.36
CA ALA A 108 -14.27 -26.20 7.85
C ALA A 108 -14.13 -27.24 8.97
N LYS A 109 -13.38 -26.93 10.03
CA LYS A 109 -13.24 -27.79 11.23
C LYS A 109 -14.55 -27.95 12.00
N GLY A 110 -15.38 -26.90 12.03
CA GLY A 110 -16.70 -26.96 12.66
C GLY A 110 -17.73 -27.79 11.88
N LEU A 111 -17.55 -27.96 10.57
CA LEU A 111 -18.47 -28.66 9.66
C LEU A 111 -18.13 -30.14 9.45
N THR A 112 -16.93 -30.60 9.82
CA THR A 112 -16.62 -32.03 9.87
C THR A 112 -17.26 -32.66 11.13
N PRO A 113 -18.29 -33.52 11.00
CA PRO A 113 -18.86 -34.22 12.16
C PRO A 113 -17.84 -35.24 12.69
N ALA A 114 -17.87 -35.47 14.01
CA ALA A 114 -17.09 -36.51 14.69
C ALA A 114 -17.44 -37.93 14.22
#